data_AF-K3X2M6-F1
#
_entry.id   AF-K3X2M6-F1
#
_cell.length_a   1.000
_cell.length_b   1.000
_cell.length_c   1.000
_cell.angle_alpha   90.00
_cell.angle_beta   90.00
_cell.angle_gamma   90.00
#
_symmetry.space_group_name_H-M   'P 1'
#
loop_
_entity.id
_entity.type
_entity.pdbx_description
1 polymer ?
#
loop_
_entity_poly.entity_id
_entity_poly.type
_entity_poly.pdbx_seq_one_letter_code
_entity_poly.pdbx_strand_id
1 'polypeptide(L)'
;MSEEMEVDAPIKEEVGADALSVEPTEPTEIALDKVSMLQESVDKMALSMFNALRLLPASTGDEGSKEETAAAIRSLANDVLRMVKETDALIDDLPGLEKTESEQLEELRHLQIQSEEEAQTLRQVAEEAERWMDRARDSLRVISETRLRR
;
A
#
# COMPACT_ATOMS: atom_id res chain seq x y z
N MET A 1 -13.13 -37.53 -65.20
CA MET A 1 -13.96 -37.51 -63.98
C MET A 1 -13.01 -37.24 -62.84
N SER A 2 -13.31 -36.18 -62.12
CA SER A 2 -12.39 -35.36 -61.35
C SER A 2 -12.02 -35.96 -60.00
N GLU A 3 -10.84 -35.57 -59.52
CA GLU A 3 -10.31 -35.70 -58.16
C GLU A 3 -11.33 -35.29 -57.08
N GLU A 4 -11.41 -36.08 -56.02
CA GLU A 4 -11.67 -35.53 -54.69
C GLU A 4 -10.60 -36.04 -53.72
N MET A 5 -9.86 -35.06 -53.21
CA MET A 5 -8.77 -35.13 -52.26
C MET A 5 -9.40 -35.14 -50.87
N GLU A 6 -9.32 -36.25 -50.14
CA GLU A 6 -9.72 -36.31 -48.73
C GLU A 6 -8.64 -35.63 -47.90
N VAL A 7 -8.88 -34.35 -47.58
CA VAL A 7 -8.00 -33.53 -46.76
C VAL A 7 -8.37 -33.78 -45.30
N ASP A 8 -7.58 -34.61 -44.62
CA ASP A 8 -7.68 -34.79 -43.17
C ASP A 8 -7.23 -33.48 -42.49
N ALA A 9 -8.11 -32.89 -41.69
CA ALA A 9 -7.95 -31.58 -41.10
C ALA A 9 -6.91 -31.60 -39.97
N PRO A 10 -6.11 -30.53 -39.77
CA PRO A 10 -5.16 -30.49 -38.67
C PRO A 10 -5.88 -30.39 -37.33
N ILE A 11 -5.50 -31.26 -36.40
CA ILE A 11 -5.84 -31.23 -34.98
C ILE A 11 -5.46 -29.86 -34.43
N LYS A 12 -6.46 -29.08 -34.01
CA LYS A 12 -6.25 -27.85 -33.25
C LYS A 12 -5.91 -28.25 -31.81
N GLU A 13 -4.62 -28.19 -31.47
CA GLU A 13 -4.20 -28.08 -30.07
C GLU A 13 -4.64 -26.70 -29.56
N GLU A 14 -5.72 -26.66 -28.79
CA GLU A 14 -5.96 -25.53 -27.88
C GLU A 14 -4.99 -25.67 -26.71
N VAL A 15 -3.81 -25.07 -26.87
CA VAL A 15 -2.91 -24.82 -25.75
C VAL A 15 -3.53 -23.68 -24.96
N GLY A 16 -4.07 -24.03 -23.79
CA GLY A 16 -4.61 -23.09 -22.81
C GLY A 16 -3.57 -22.03 -22.45
N ALA A 17 -3.75 -20.84 -23.03
CA ALA A 17 -3.11 -19.62 -22.56
C ALA A 17 -3.92 -19.10 -21.38
N ASP A 18 -3.82 -19.79 -20.24
CA ASP A 18 -4.29 -19.29 -18.95
C ASP A 18 -3.11 -19.32 -17.98
N ALA A 19 -2.16 -18.43 -18.23
CA ALA A 19 -1.05 -18.18 -17.33
C ALA A 19 -0.74 -16.68 -17.36
N LEU A 20 -0.85 -16.08 -16.18
CA LEU A 20 -0.47 -14.72 -15.79
C LEU A 20 -1.55 -13.64 -16.02
N SER A 21 -2.72 -13.82 -15.41
CA SER A 21 -3.39 -12.66 -14.80
C SER A 21 -2.81 -12.50 -13.40
N VAL A 22 -1.65 -11.84 -13.30
CA VAL A 22 -1.20 -11.27 -12.03
C VAL A 22 -2.10 -10.06 -11.82
N GLU A 23 -3.15 -10.23 -11.01
CA GLU A 23 -3.89 -9.11 -10.42
C GLU A 23 -2.88 -8.10 -9.89
N PRO A 24 -2.99 -6.80 -10.22
CA PRO A 24 -2.10 -5.81 -9.65
C PRO A 24 -2.36 -5.78 -8.15
N THR A 25 -1.51 -6.41 -7.35
CA THR A 25 -1.43 -6.18 -5.92
C THR A 25 -1.18 -4.68 -5.76
N GLU A 26 -2.22 -3.95 -5.34
CA GLU A 26 -2.10 -2.55 -5.01
C GLU A 26 -0.89 -2.41 -4.08
N PRO A 27 0.02 -1.45 -4.36
CA PRO A 27 1.13 -1.23 -3.47
C PRO A 27 0.53 -1.00 -2.09
N THR A 28 0.89 -1.83 -1.12
CA THR A 28 0.73 -1.52 0.29
C THR A 28 1.57 -0.28 0.52
N GLU A 29 1.00 0.89 0.21
CA GLU A 29 1.43 2.15 0.78
C GLU A 29 1.52 1.86 2.27
N ILE A 30 2.75 1.90 2.79
CA ILE A 30 2.97 1.94 4.23
C ILE A 30 2.35 3.28 4.64
N ALA A 31 1.03 3.24 4.83
CA ALA A 31 0.22 4.39 5.16
C ALA A 31 0.83 4.94 6.43
N LEU A 32 1.35 6.17 6.31
CA LEU A 32 1.81 7.01 7.39
C LEU A 32 0.94 6.76 8.62
N ASP A 33 1.54 6.49 9.78
CA ASP A 33 0.85 6.08 11.01
C ASP A 33 -0.35 7.00 11.31
N LYS A 34 -1.53 6.59 10.82
CA LYS A 34 -2.76 7.39 10.83
C LYS A 34 -3.27 7.58 12.24
N VAL A 35 -3.02 6.58 13.09
CA VAL A 35 -3.35 6.64 14.51
C VAL A 35 -2.48 7.68 15.20
N SER A 36 -1.17 7.72 14.92
CA SER A 36 -0.31 8.80 15.43
C SER A 36 -0.72 10.18 14.90
N MET A 37 -1.10 10.30 13.62
CA MET A 37 -1.62 11.56 13.08
C MET A 37 -2.90 12.01 13.80
N LEU A 38 -3.80 11.07 14.10
CA LEU A 38 -5.02 11.35 14.85
C LEU A 38 -4.69 11.81 16.27
N GLN A 39 -3.73 11.17 16.93
CA GLN A 39 -3.26 11.57 18.27
C GLN A 39 -2.70 13.01 18.26
N GLU A 40 -1.83 13.34 17.30
CA GLU A 40 -1.29 14.70 17.16
C GLU A 40 -2.39 15.74 16.88
N SER A 41 -3.40 15.38 16.09
CA SER A 41 -4.56 16.22 15.79
C SER A 41 -5.38 16.54 17.04
N VAL A 42 -5.67 15.52 17.85
CA VAL A 42 -6.40 15.66 19.12
C VAL A 42 -5.60 16.50 20.13
N ASP A 43 -4.30 16.25 20.26
CA ASP A 43 -3.43 17.01 21.17
C ASP A 43 -3.35 18.49 20.79
N LYS A 44 -3.20 18.78 19.49
CA LYS A 44 -3.20 20.16 18.97
C LYS A 44 -4.53 20.86 19.21
N MET A 45 -5.65 20.13 19.05
CA MET A 45 -6.99 20.66 19.32
C MET A 45 -7.14 21.02 20.81
N ALA A 46 -6.73 20.15 21.71
CA ALA A 46 -6.78 20.38 23.15
C ALA A 46 -5.93 21.60 23.56
N LEU A 47 -4.71 21.73 23.03
CA LEU A 47 -3.84 22.89 23.26
C LEU A 47 -4.48 24.19 22.74
N SER A 48 -5.07 24.15 21.55
CA SER A 48 -5.76 25.30 20.95
C SER A 48 -6.96 25.75 21.79
N MET A 49 -7.78 24.81 22.26
CA MET A 49 -8.90 25.10 23.15
C MET A 49 -8.43 25.68 24.50
N PHE A 50 -7.35 25.15 25.07
CA PHE A 50 -6.82 25.67 26.33
C PHE A 50 -6.25 27.09 26.17
N ASN A 51 -5.56 27.34 25.06
CA ASN A 51 -5.11 28.68 24.69
C ASN A 51 -6.29 29.63 24.45
N ALA A 52 -7.42 29.13 23.92
CA ALA A 52 -8.66 29.90 23.78
C ALA A 52 -9.22 30.35 25.13
N LEU A 53 -9.29 29.43 26.09
CA LEU A 53 -9.74 29.72 27.45
C LEU A 53 -8.82 30.71 28.16
N ARG A 54 -7.52 30.70 27.86
CA ARG A 54 -6.55 31.66 28.39
C ARG A 54 -6.65 33.05 27.74
N LEU A 55 -7.06 33.13 26.47
CA LEU A 55 -7.25 34.38 25.74
C LEU A 55 -8.58 35.07 26.04
N LEU A 56 -9.56 34.34 26.60
CA LEU A 56 -10.77 34.93 27.13
C LEU A 56 -10.41 35.85 28.31
N PRO A 57 -10.63 37.17 28.21
CA PRO A 57 -10.29 38.08 29.29
C PRO A 57 -11.09 37.71 30.52
N ALA A 58 -10.41 37.56 31.66
CA ALA A 58 -11.05 37.49 32.97
C ALA A 58 -11.64 38.87 33.31
N SER A 59 -12.71 39.29 32.61
CA SER A 59 -13.54 40.44 32.93
C SER A 59 -12.78 41.65 33.51
N THR A 60 -11.86 42.27 32.77
CA THR A 60 -11.28 43.57 33.17
C THR A 60 -11.42 44.61 32.07
N GLY A 61 -12.62 45.20 32.00
CA GLY A 61 -12.83 46.65 31.91
C GLY A 61 -12.37 47.48 30.69
N ASP A 62 -11.55 46.97 29.78
CA ASP A 62 -10.98 47.81 28.71
C ASP A 62 -11.69 47.60 27.36
N GLU A 63 -12.51 48.56 26.93
CA GLU A 63 -13.39 48.44 25.76
C GLU A 63 -12.64 48.35 24.43
N GLY A 64 -11.44 48.95 24.33
CA GLY A 64 -10.58 48.83 23.14
C GLY A 64 -10.05 47.41 22.93
N SER A 65 -9.82 46.68 24.04
CA SER A 65 -9.36 45.29 24.00
C SER A 65 -10.47 44.28 23.66
N LYS A 66 -11.75 44.66 23.77
CA LYS A 66 -12.90 43.74 23.56
C LYS A 66 -13.07 43.34 22.09
N GLU A 67 -12.81 44.24 21.15
CA GLU A 67 -13.02 43.97 19.72
C GLU A 67 -11.89 43.11 19.14
N GLU A 68 -10.64 43.38 19.55
CA GLU A 68 -9.48 42.56 19.20
C GLU A 68 -9.55 41.16 19.82
N THR A 69 -9.98 41.05 21.09
CA THR A 69 -10.20 39.75 21.74
C THR A 69 -11.36 38.99 21.10
N ALA A 70 -12.46 39.66 20.75
CA ALA A 70 -13.57 39.03 20.03
C ALA A 70 -13.15 38.52 18.64
N ALA A 71 -12.31 39.27 17.91
CA ALA A 71 -11.75 38.82 16.63
C ALA A 71 -10.83 37.60 16.80
N ALA A 72 -9.96 37.61 17.82
CA ALA A 72 -9.09 36.49 18.15
C ALA A 72 -9.87 35.23 18.53
N ILE A 73 -10.92 35.38 19.35
CA ILE A 73 -11.82 34.27 19.75
C ILE A 73 -12.54 33.70 18.53
N ARG A 74 -13.04 34.54 17.60
CA ARG A 74 -13.68 34.06 16.36
C ARG A 74 -12.70 33.32 15.45
N SER A 75 -11.48 33.86 15.28
CA SER A 75 -10.44 33.17 14.50
C SER A 75 -10.14 31.79 15.09
N LEU A 76 -9.99 31.73 16.40
CA LEU A 76 -9.67 30.50 17.12
C LEU A 76 -10.82 29.49 17.09
N ALA A 77 -12.07 29.94 17.20
CA ALA A 77 -13.24 29.09 17.02
C ALA A 77 -13.30 28.50 15.61
N ASN A 78 -12.98 29.28 14.57
CA ASN A 78 -12.88 28.77 13.20
C ASN A 78 -11.73 27.77 13.04
N ASP A 79 -10.59 28.01 13.68
CA ASP A 79 -9.45 27.08 13.68
C ASP A 79 -9.80 25.76 14.37
N VAL A 80 -10.50 25.80 15.50
CA VAL A 80 -11.01 24.60 16.20
C VAL A 80 -12.01 23.85 15.32
N LEU A 81 -12.96 24.54 14.69
CA LEU A 81 -13.92 23.91 13.78
C LEU A 81 -13.25 23.28 12.56
N ARG A 82 -12.20 23.89 12.03
CA ARG A 82 -11.40 23.30 10.95
C ARG A 82 -10.68 22.04 11.44
N MET A 83 -10.04 22.11 12.60
CA MET A 83 -9.34 20.94 13.17
C MET A 83 -10.30 19.77 13.44
N VAL A 84 -11.51 20.03 13.96
CA VAL A 84 -12.52 18.96 14.15
C VAL A 84 -12.84 18.27 12.83
N LYS A 85 -13.04 19.02 11.74
CA LYS A 85 -13.28 18.43 10.42
C LYS A 85 -12.09 17.64 9.89
N GLU A 86 -10.87 18.12 10.14
CA GLU A 86 -9.64 17.41 9.81
C GLU A 86 -9.52 16.10 10.62
N THR A 87 -9.87 16.12 11.91
CA THR A 87 -9.93 14.92 12.76
C THR A 87 -10.99 13.94 12.28
N ASP A 88 -12.19 14.40 11.91
CA ASP A 88 -13.26 13.54 11.38
C ASP A 88 -12.84 12.86 10.07
N ALA A 89 -12.22 13.61 9.15
CA ALA A 89 -11.68 13.04 7.92
C ALA A 89 -10.57 12.00 8.21
N LEU A 90 -9.71 12.24 9.20
CA LEU A 90 -8.70 11.27 9.62
C LEU A 90 -9.31 10.00 10.21
N ILE A 91 -10.46 10.10 10.91
CA ILE A 91 -11.19 8.94 11.44
C ILE A 91 -11.77 8.12 10.29
N ASP A 92 -12.40 8.78 9.31
CA ASP A 92 -12.97 8.13 8.13
C ASP A 92 -11.88 7.43 7.28
N ASP A 93 -10.67 7.99 7.26
CA ASP A 93 -9.51 7.45 6.55
C ASP A 93 -8.77 6.33 7.32
N LEU A 94 -9.24 5.90 8.50
CA LEU A 94 -8.57 4.85 9.27
C LEU A 94 -8.69 3.48 8.59
N PRO A 95 -7.57 2.81 8.27
CA PRO A 95 -7.62 1.50 7.64
C PRO A 95 -8.17 0.46 8.61
N GLY A 96 -9.00 -0.45 8.08
CA GLY A 96 -9.54 -1.57 8.85
C GLY A 96 -10.69 -1.21 9.78
N LEU A 97 -11.23 0.02 9.73
CA LEU A 97 -12.38 0.44 10.54
C LEU A 97 -13.66 -0.39 10.25
N GLU A 98 -13.77 -0.92 9.03
CA GLU A 98 -14.90 -1.75 8.58
C GLU A 98 -14.74 -3.23 8.94
N LYS A 99 -13.53 -3.66 9.31
CA LYS A 99 -13.21 -5.08 9.57
C LYS A 99 -13.21 -5.36 11.07
N THR A 100 -13.72 -6.52 11.45
CA THR A 100 -13.59 -7.03 12.81
C THR A 100 -12.18 -7.58 13.05
N GLU A 101 -11.76 -7.64 14.32
CA GLU A 101 -10.46 -8.22 14.72
C GLU A 101 -10.29 -9.67 14.18
N SER A 102 -11.35 -10.47 14.19
CA SER A 102 -11.32 -11.84 13.66
C SER A 102 -11.03 -11.87 12.16
N GLU A 103 -11.67 -10.99 11.38
CA GLU A 103 -11.46 -10.92 9.93
C GLU A 103 -10.05 -10.44 9.61
N GLN A 104 -9.55 -9.44 10.34
CA GLN A 104 -8.16 -8.97 10.22
C GLN A 104 -7.15 -10.10 10.53
N LEU A 105 -7.40 -10.90 11.57
CA LEU A 105 -6.54 -12.02 11.93
C LEU A 105 -6.58 -13.16 10.91
N GLU A 106 -7.73 -13.41 10.29
CA GLU A 106 -7.85 -14.41 9.22
C GLU A 106 -7.13 -13.95 7.95
N GLU A 107 -7.27 -12.68 7.59
CA GLU A 107 -6.55 -12.07 6.47
C GLU A 107 -5.03 -12.10 6.69
N LEU A 108 -4.55 -11.80 7.90
CA LEU A 108 -3.13 -11.92 8.24
C LEU A 108 -2.62 -13.36 8.09
N ARG A 109 -3.40 -14.35 8.52
CA ARG A 109 -3.04 -15.76 8.31
C ARG A 109 -3.00 -16.12 6.83
N HIS A 110 -3.96 -15.64 6.06
CA HIS A 110 -4.00 -15.89 4.62
C HIS A 110 -2.79 -15.29 3.91
N LEU A 111 -2.46 -14.03 4.20
CA LEU A 111 -1.29 -13.33 3.67
C LEU A 111 0.02 -14.03 4.07
N GLN A 112 0.10 -14.55 5.30
CA GLN A 112 1.27 -15.30 5.74
C GLN A 112 1.48 -16.58 4.91
N ILE A 113 0.39 -17.32 4.63
CA ILE A 113 0.44 -18.53 3.81
C ILE A 113 0.87 -18.18 2.38
N GLN A 114 0.25 -17.16 1.77
CA GLN A 114 0.62 -16.71 0.42
C GLN A 114 2.08 -16.29 0.34
N SER A 115 2.55 -15.50 1.32
CA SER A 115 3.95 -15.08 1.39
C SER A 115 4.91 -16.27 1.50
N GLU A 116 4.55 -17.30 2.26
CA GLU A 116 5.36 -18.51 2.37
C GLU A 116 5.39 -19.31 1.07
N GLU A 117 4.25 -19.47 0.41
CA GLU A 117 4.14 -20.14 -0.89
C GLU A 117 4.97 -19.39 -1.95
N GLU A 118 4.83 -18.08 -2.05
CA GLU A 118 5.62 -17.24 -2.96
C GLU A 118 7.13 -17.31 -2.65
N ALA A 119 7.51 -17.32 -1.36
CA ALA A 119 8.91 -17.49 -0.99
C ALA A 119 9.46 -18.85 -1.43
N GLN A 120 8.65 -19.90 -1.37
CA GLN A 120 9.03 -21.23 -1.86
C GLN A 120 9.16 -21.25 -3.38
N THR A 121 8.22 -20.66 -4.12
CA THR A 121 8.30 -20.61 -5.58
C THR A 121 9.52 -19.81 -6.05
N LEU A 122 9.80 -18.67 -5.42
CA LEU A 122 10.99 -17.87 -5.71
C LEU A 122 12.28 -18.67 -5.48
N ARG A 123 12.35 -19.47 -4.41
CA ARG A 123 13.51 -20.36 -4.16
C ARG A 123 13.68 -21.39 -5.27
N GLN A 124 12.60 -22.06 -5.68
CA GLN A 124 12.66 -23.06 -6.75
C GLN A 124 13.13 -22.44 -8.07
N VAL A 125 12.59 -21.29 -8.44
CA VAL A 125 12.98 -20.56 -9.65
C VAL A 125 14.45 -20.12 -9.57
N ALA A 126 14.92 -19.66 -8.40
CA ALA A 126 16.32 -19.29 -8.20
C ALA A 126 17.26 -20.49 -8.37
N GLU A 127 16.91 -21.65 -7.79
CA GLU A 127 17.69 -22.88 -7.96
C GLU A 127 17.73 -23.34 -9.43
N GLU A 128 16.61 -23.26 -10.15
CA GLU A 128 16.59 -23.59 -11.57
C GLU A 128 17.45 -22.63 -12.39
N ALA A 129 17.35 -21.33 -12.13
CA ALA A 129 18.16 -20.31 -12.77
C ALA A 129 19.67 -20.57 -12.53
N GLU A 130 20.07 -20.94 -11.32
CA GLU A 130 21.46 -21.30 -11.00
C GLU A 130 21.93 -22.50 -11.83
N ARG A 131 21.11 -23.56 -11.94
CA ARG A 131 21.43 -24.73 -12.79
C ARG A 131 21.58 -24.34 -14.26
N TRP A 132 20.73 -23.44 -14.76
CA TRP A 132 20.84 -22.94 -16.14
C TRP A 132 22.11 -22.10 -16.34
N MET A 133 22.46 -21.25 -15.38
CA MET A 133 23.70 -20.47 -15.41
C MET A 133 24.94 -21.35 -15.40
N ASP A 134 24.98 -22.40 -14.58
CA ASP A 134 26.10 -23.32 -14.53
C ASP A 134 26.26 -24.08 -15.86
N ARG A 135 25.17 -24.55 -16.47
CA ARG A 135 25.21 -25.17 -17.81
C ARG A 135 25.72 -24.20 -18.88
N ALA A 136 25.29 -22.95 -18.83
CA ALA A 136 25.76 -21.93 -19.76
C ALA A 136 27.27 -21.67 -19.56
N ARG A 137 27.74 -21.60 -18.30
CA ARG A 137 29.14 -21.43 -17.95
C ARG A 137 30.00 -22.60 -18.44
N ASP A 138 29.54 -23.83 -18.24
CA ASP A 138 30.25 -25.03 -18.71
C ASP A 138 30.33 -25.07 -20.24
N SER A 139 29.24 -24.71 -20.92
CA SER A 139 29.22 -24.62 -22.39
C SER A 139 30.24 -23.59 -22.91
N LEU A 140 30.29 -22.40 -22.29
CA LEU A 140 31.29 -21.38 -22.61
C LEU A 140 32.72 -21.85 -22.32
N ARG A 141 32.93 -22.58 -21.22
CA ARG A 141 34.22 -23.16 -20.87
C ARG A 141 34.71 -24.13 -21.94
N VAL A 142 33.86 -25.08 -22.36
CA VAL A 142 34.18 -26.03 -23.45
C VAL A 142 34.53 -25.31 -24.75
N ILE A 143 33.78 -24.27 -25.12
CA ILE A 143 34.08 -23.45 -26.31
C ILE A 143 35.45 -22.77 -26.18
N SER A 144 35.76 -22.21 -25.00
CA SER A 144 37.05 -21.55 -24.77
C SER A 144 38.22 -22.53 -24.86
N GLU A 145 38.12 -23.70 -24.23
CA GLU A 145 39.16 -24.73 -24.22
C GLU A 145 39.39 -25.34 -25.61
N THR A 146 38.33 -25.50 -26.42
CA THR A 146 38.44 -26.00 -27.80
C THR A 146 39.03 -24.97 -28.76
N ARG A 147 38.85 -23.67 -28.51
CA ARG A 147 39.51 -22.60 -29.28
C ARG A 147 40.96 -22.34 -28.90
N LEU A 148 41.35 -22.60 -27.65
CA LEU A 148 42.73 -22.47 -27.17
C LEU A 148 43.65 -23.63 -27.60
N ARG A 149 43.09 -24.79 -27.97
CA ARG A 149 43.84 -25.98 -28.42
C ARG A 149 44.08 -26.06 -29.93
N ARG A 150 43.53 -25.14 -30.72
CA ARG A 150 43.89 -24.96 -32.14
C ARG A 150 44.84 -23.79 -32.28
#